data_AF-A0A914CB64-F1
#
_entry.id   AF-A0A914CB64-F1
#
_cell.length_a   1.000
_cell.length_b   1.000
_cell.length_c   1.000
_cell.angle_alpha   90.00
_cell.angle_beta   90.00
_cell.angle_gamma   90.00
#
_symmetry.space_group_name_H-M   'P 1'
#
loop_
_entity.id
_entity.type
_entity.pdbx_description
1 polymer ?
#
loop_
_entity_poly.entity_id
_entity_poly.type
_entity_poly.pdbx_seq_one_letter_code
_entity_poly.pdbx_strand_id
1 'polypeptide(L)'
;MGSEYMASYAVNQLEMFQAETFDPALIDKELALYGKLGMNTIRVFMHDIAYSIDPTGFKNRINTLLDVSSKYGIRPTLLFFTDAPIENPTAGKQPKPIPGIYSACRFLQ
;
A
#
# COMPACT_ATOMS: atom_id res chain seq x y z
N MET A 1 -1.42 -19.18 0.22
CA MET A 1 -0.24 -18.43 0.69
C MET A 1 -0.55 -16.95 0.57
N GLY A 2 -0.09 -16.15 1.53
CA GLY A 2 -0.31 -14.72 1.54
C GLY A 2 0.96 -13.94 1.78
N SER A 3 0.98 -12.69 1.32
CA SER A 3 2.08 -11.76 1.54
C SER A 3 1.54 -10.43 2.06
N GLU A 4 2.37 -9.70 2.78
CA GLU A 4 2.21 -8.25 2.84
C GLU A 4 2.44 -7.67 1.44
N TYR A 5 1.65 -6.68 1.07
CA TYR A 5 1.76 -6.01 -0.22
C TYR A 5 1.90 -4.50 -0.03
N MET A 6 2.98 -3.98 -0.61
CA MET A 6 3.25 -2.57 -0.83
C MET A 6 3.83 -2.48 -2.23
N ALA A 7 3.35 -1.52 -3.03
CA ALA A 7 3.84 -1.36 -4.38
C ALA A 7 5.34 -1.00 -4.37
N SER A 8 6.11 -1.54 -5.31
CA SER A 8 7.58 -1.38 -5.32
C SER A 8 8.06 0.06 -5.48
N TYR A 9 7.21 0.98 -5.95
CA TYR A 9 7.53 2.41 -6.03
C TYR A 9 7.44 3.15 -4.70
N ALA A 10 6.80 2.56 -3.69
CA ALA A 10 6.46 3.23 -2.44
C ALA A 10 7.40 2.80 -1.31
N VAL A 11 7.88 3.75 -0.52
CA VAL A 11 8.67 3.46 0.70
C VAL A 11 7.79 3.07 1.88
N ASN A 12 6.54 3.52 1.89
CA ASN A 12 5.54 3.24 2.91
C ASN A 12 4.12 3.34 2.32
N GLN A 13 3.12 3.06 3.16
CA GLN A 13 1.73 3.01 2.74
C GLN A 13 1.10 4.40 2.56
N LEU A 14 1.70 5.43 3.17
CA LEU A 14 1.34 6.82 2.85
C LEU A 14 1.65 7.10 1.38
N GLU A 15 2.89 6.88 0.95
CA GLU A 15 3.32 7.10 -0.44
C GLU A 15 2.55 6.22 -1.42
N MET A 16 2.22 4.99 -1.04
CA MET A 16 1.51 4.07 -1.92
C MET A 16 0.16 4.64 -2.38
N PHE A 17 -0.59 5.29 -1.48
CA PHE A 17 -1.97 5.72 -1.72
C PHE A 17 -2.15 7.23 -1.94
N GLN A 18 -1.07 7.99 -2.15
CA GLN A 18 -1.17 9.40 -2.56
C GLN A 18 -1.40 9.54 -4.06
N ALA A 19 -2.11 10.60 -4.46
CA ALA A 19 -2.53 10.81 -5.85
C ALA A 19 -1.33 10.98 -6.79
N GLU A 20 -0.26 11.63 -6.32
CA GLU A 20 0.92 11.97 -7.10
C GLU A 20 1.80 10.76 -7.44
N THR A 21 1.69 9.69 -6.66
CA THR A 21 2.56 8.51 -6.71
C THR A 21 1.80 7.22 -7.05
N PHE A 22 0.47 7.21 -6.96
CA PHE A 22 -0.34 6.02 -7.22
C PHE A 22 -0.22 5.56 -8.68
N ASP A 23 0.37 4.38 -8.89
CA ASP A 23 0.56 3.76 -10.21
C ASP A 23 -0.29 2.48 -10.33
N PRO A 24 -1.52 2.55 -10.87
CA PRO A 24 -2.37 1.38 -11.04
C PRO A 24 -1.83 0.39 -12.07
N ALA A 25 -1.01 0.84 -13.02
CA ALA A 25 -0.45 -0.02 -14.06
C ALA A 25 0.67 -0.90 -13.50
N LEU A 26 1.46 -0.38 -12.55
CA LEU A 26 2.44 -1.20 -11.83
C LEU A 26 1.77 -2.19 -10.88
N ILE A 27 0.74 -1.75 -10.14
CA ILE A 27 -0.04 -2.63 -9.26
C ILE A 27 -0.63 -3.82 -10.04
N ASP A 28 -1.16 -3.58 -11.25
CA ASP A 28 -1.66 -4.66 -12.13
C ASP A 28 -0.57 -5.68 -12.48
N LYS A 29 0.63 -5.20 -12.84
CA LYS A 29 1.78 -6.08 -13.15
C LYS A 29 2.24 -6.89 -11.95
N GLU A 30 2.33 -6.27 -10.77
CA GLU A 30 2.76 -6.93 -9.54
C GLU A 30 1.75 -7.99 -9.10
N LEU A 31 0.46 -7.66 -9.09
CA LEU A 31 -0.59 -8.61 -8.72
C LEU A 31 -0.75 -9.75 -9.75
N ALA A 32 -0.46 -9.49 -11.04
CA ALA A 32 -0.34 -10.55 -12.03
C ALA A 32 0.78 -11.56 -11.70
N LEU A 33 1.93 -11.08 -11.22
CA LEU A 33 3.03 -11.94 -10.77
C LEU A 33 2.63 -12.74 -9.53
N TYR A 34 1.96 -12.12 -8.56
CA TYR A 34 1.46 -12.79 -7.36
C TYR A 34 0.51 -13.94 -7.72
N GLY A 35 -0.43 -13.69 -8.64
CA GLY A 35 -1.34 -14.72 -9.15
C GLY A 35 -0.60 -15.87 -9.83
N LYS A 36 0.41 -15.58 -10.67
CA LYS A 36 1.24 -16.61 -11.33
C LYS A 36 2.04 -17.47 -10.33
N LEU A 37 2.43 -16.90 -9.20
CA LEU A 37 3.13 -17.61 -8.12
C LEU A 37 2.18 -18.39 -7.19
N GLY A 38 0.86 -18.36 -7.46
CA GLY A 38 -0.14 -19.06 -6.64
C GLY A 38 -0.46 -18.36 -5.31
N MET A 39 -0.16 -17.06 -5.17
CA MET A 39 -0.64 -16.29 -4.02
C MET A 39 -2.14 -16.03 -4.17
N ASN A 40 -2.87 -16.13 -3.06
CA ASN A 40 -4.33 -16.00 -3.06
C ASN A 40 -4.85 -14.97 -2.05
N THR A 41 -3.95 -14.30 -1.32
CA THR A 41 -4.31 -13.24 -0.39
C THR A 41 -3.14 -12.26 -0.21
N ILE A 42 -3.47 -10.99 0.00
CA ILE A 42 -2.50 -9.96 0.35
C ILE A 42 -2.98 -9.19 1.59
N ARG A 43 -2.04 -8.71 2.39
CA ARG A 43 -2.30 -7.78 3.51
C ARG A 43 -1.79 -6.41 3.11
N VAL A 44 -2.65 -5.40 3.19
CA VAL A 44 -2.34 -4.03 2.79
C VAL A 44 -2.64 -3.11 3.96
N PHE A 45 -1.61 -2.46 4.45
CA PHE A 45 -1.72 -1.50 5.55
C PHE A 45 -2.21 -0.16 5.04
N MET A 46 -3.07 0.50 5.82
CA MET A 46 -3.74 1.73 5.45
C MET A 46 -3.24 2.89 6.30
N HIS A 47 -2.99 4.04 5.66
CA HIS A 47 -2.53 5.25 6.36
C HIS A 47 -3.65 6.30 6.42
N ASP A 48 -3.91 6.79 7.62
CA ASP A 48 -4.92 7.82 7.95
C ASP A 48 -4.66 9.18 7.29
N ILE A 49 -3.40 9.59 7.15
CA ILE A 49 -3.01 10.85 6.49
C ILE A 49 -3.42 10.83 5.01
N ALA A 50 -3.19 9.72 4.30
CA ALA A 50 -3.60 9.59 2.91
C ALA A 50 -5.12 9.77 2.73
N TYR A 51 -5.90 9.23 3.68
CA TYR A 51 -7.35 9.45 3.73
C TYR A 51 -7.70 10.90 4.07
N SER A 52 -7.00 11.52 5.02
CA SER A 52 -7.34 12.85 5.54
C SER A 52 -7.11 13.98 4.52
N ILE A 53 -6.13 13.80 3.62
CA ILE A 53 -5.82 14.78 2.56
C ILE A 53 -6.79 14.67 1.38
N ASP A 54 -7.13 13.45 0.97
CA ASP A 54 -7.98 13.19 -0.20
C ASP A 54 -8.90 11.98 0.04
N PRO A 55 -9.98 12.13 0.82
CA PRO A 55 -10.85 11.01 1.19
C PRO A 55 -11.50 10.33 -0.02
N THR A 56 -11.92 11.11 -1.01
CA THR A 56 -12.60 10.60 -2.21
C THR A 56 -11.63 9.87 -3.13
N GLY A 57 -10.49 10.50 -3.47
CA GLY A 57 -9.50 9.85 -4.31
C GLY A 57 -8.85 8.66 -3.63
N PHE A 58 -8.64 8.69 -2.30
CA PHE A 58 -8.15 7.55 -1.55
C PHE A 58 -9.07 6.34 -1.68
N LYS A 59 -10.39 6.53 -1.50
CA LYS A 59 -11.39 5.46 -1.74
C LYS A 59 -11.35 4.94 -3.17
N ASN A 60 -11.20 5.82 -4.17
CA ASN A 60 -11.10 5.40 -5.57
C ASN A 60 -9.84 4.57 -5.85
N ARG A 61 -8.71 4.92 -5.22
CA ARG A 61 -7.45 4.17 -5.31
C ARG A 61 -7.55 2.79 -4.62
N ILE A 62 -8.25 2.71 -3.48
CA ILE A 62 -8.60 1.42 -2.87
C ILE A 62 -9.45 0.58 -3.82
N ASN A 63 -10.51 1.15 -4.39
CA ASN A 63 -11.38 0.42 -5.33
C ASN A 63 -10.57 -0.12 -6.50
N THR A 64 -9.65 0.68 -7.04
CA THR A 64 -8.74 0.25 -8.12
C THR A 64 -7.91 -0.96 -7.69
N LEU A 65 -7.33 -0.95 -6.48
CA LEU A 65 -6.58 -2.09 -5.94
C LEU A 65 -7.48 -3.34 -5.78
N LEU A 66 -8.72 -3.17 -5.31
CA LEU A 66 -9.67 -4.27 -5.14
C LEU A 66 -10.06 -4.88 -6.49
N ASP A 67 -10.30 -4.05 -7.50
CA ASP A 67 -10.64 -4.49 -8.86
C ASP A 67 -9.50 -5.29 -9.49
N VAL A 68 -8.26 -4.80 -9.37
CA VAL A 68 -7.07 -5.52 -9.84
C VAL A 68 -6.88 -6.83 -9.08
N SER A 69 -7.08 -6.83 -7.76
CA SER A 69 -6.95 -8.05 -6.95
C SER A 69 -7.98 -9.11 -7.38
N SER A 70 -9.21 -8.69 -7.64
CA SER A 70 -10.30 -9.55 -8.14
C SER A 70 -9.96 -10.18 -9.48
N LYS A 71 -9.39 -9.41 -10.42
CA LYS A 71 -8.92 -9.90 -11.73
C LYS A 71 -7.96 -11.09 -11.64
N TYR A 72 -7.16 -11.17 -10.57
CA TYR A 72 -6.17 -12.24 -10.35
C TYR A 72 -6.57 -13.26 -9.27
N GLY A 73 -7.80 -13.20 -8.74
CA GLY A 73 -8.26 -14.13 -7.70
C GLY A 73 -7.56 -13.95 -6.35
N ILE A 74 -7.02 -12.76 -6.09
CA ILE A 74 -6.33 -12.41 -4.84
C ILE A 74 -7.33 -11.74 -3.91
N ARG A 75 -7.35 -12.15 -2.64
CA ARG A 75 -8.19 -11.55 -1.59
C ARG A 75 -7.39 -10.56 -0.73
N PRO A 76 -7.66 -9.25 -0.83
CA PRO A 76 -7.02 -8.25 0.01
C PRO A 76 -7.61 -8.27 1.42
N THR A 77 -6.74 -8.21 2.42
CA THR A 77 -7.09 -7.82 3.79
C THR A 77 -6.60 -6.40 3.98
N LEU A 78 -7.51 -5.45 4.25
CA LEU A 78 -7.16 -4.07 4.55
C LEU A 78 -6.94 -3.94 6.06
N LEU A 79 -5.74 -3.55 6.45
CA LEU A 79 -5.36 -3.40 7.86
C LEU A 79 -5.36 -1.91 8.20
N PHE A 80 -6.34 -1.52 9.01
CA PHE A 80 -6.45 -0.18 9.57
C PHE A 80 -5.66 -0.08 10.88
N PHE A 81 -5.29 1.15 11.27
CA PHE A 81 -4.63 1.46 12.55
C PHE A 81 -3.19 0.93 12.68
N THR A 82 -2.36 1.17 11.66
CA THR A 82 -0.93 0.84 11.70
C THR A 82 -0.09 2.07 11.42
N ASP A 83 0.52 2.62 12.46
CA ASP A 83 1.34 3.83 12.33
C ASP A 83 2.75 3.47 11.87
N ALA A 84 3.27 4.17 10.86
CA ALA A 84 4.67 4.11 10.48
C ALA A 84 5.57 4.59 11.65
N PRO A 85 6.78 4.05 11.85
CA PRO A 85 7.72 4.55 12.86
C PRO A 85 8.32 5.93 12.49
N ILE A 86 7.81 6.58 11.45
CA ILE A 86 8.31 7.88 11.00
C ILE A 86 7.80 8.94 11.98
N GLU A 87 8.71 9.65 12.64
CA GLU A 87 8.37 10.84 13.41
C GLU A 87 7.80 11.91 12.46
N ASN A 88 6.56 12.33 12.71
CA ASN A 88 5.84 13.36 11.95
C ASN A 88 5.74 13.06 10.43
N PRO A 89 5.00 12.02 10.02
CA PRO A 89 4.77 11.74 8.61
C PRO A 89 4.06 12.93 7.98
N THR A 90 4.57 13.37 6.82
CA THR A 90 4.02 14.50 6.08
C THR A 90 3.45 14.04 4.75
N ALA A 91 2.43 14.75 4.29
CA ALA A 91 1.87 14.57 2.97
C ALA A 91 2.93 14.77 1.88
N GLY A 92 2.96 13.88 0.91
CA GLY A 92 3.71 14.03 -0.34
C GLY A 92 4.78 12.97 -0.47
N LYS A 93 5.70 13.19 -1.40
CA LYS A 93 6.79 12.25 -1.65
C LYS A 93 7.58 12.01 -0.37
N GLN A 94 7.70 10.74 -0.02
CA GLN A 94 8.37 10.35 1.21
C GLN A 94 9.89 10.37 1.06
N PRO A 95 10.66 10.49 2.16
CA PRO A 95 12.11 10.40 2.11
C PRO A 95 12.58 9.10 1.46
N LYS A 96 13.72 9.16 0.78
CA LYS A 96 14.32 7.96 0.17
C LYS A 96 14.61 6.90 1.25
N PRO A 97 14.48 5.60 0.91
CA PRO A 97 14.86 4.52 1.82
C PRO A 97 16.30 4.71 2.34
N ILE A 98 16.50 4.54 3.65
CA ILE A 98 17.81 4.58 4.28
C ILE A 98 18.29 3.13 4.42
N PRO A 99 19.47 2.76 3.88
CA PRO A 99 19.99 1.40 4.00
C PRO A 99 20.04 0.93 5.46
N GLY A 100 19.51 -0.26 5.74
CA GLY A 100 19.48 -0.85 7.08
C GLY A 100 18.31 -0.40 7.98
N ILE A 101 17.48 0.55 7.53
CA ILE A 101 16.30 1.01 8.25
C ILE A 101 15.04 0.54 7.50
N TYR A 102 14.20 -0.22 8.19
CA TYR A 102 12.89 -0.61 7.68
C TYR A 102 11.88 0.48 8.02
N SER A 103 11.28 1.09 7.00
CA SER A 103 10.33 2.21 7.18
C SER A 103 8.89 1.75 7.46
N ALA A 104 8.65 0.46 7.73
CA ALA A 104 7.29 -0.02 7.97
C ALA A 104 6.93 -0.10 9.46
N CYS A 105 5.61 -0.03 9.67
CA CYS A 105 4.84 0.24 10.88
C CYS A 105 5.46 -0.13 12.25
N ARG A 106 5.31 0.76 13.23
CA ARG A 106 5.49 0.49 14.65
C ARG A 106 4.20 -0.14 15.18
N PHE A 107 4.31 -1.33 15.76
CA PHE A 107 3.21 -1.89 16.55
C PHE A 107 3.09 -1.09 17.85
N LEU A 108 1.92 -0.50 18.10
CA LEU A 108 1.59 0.07 19.41
C LEU A 108 1.61 -1.08 20.44
N GLN A 109 2.43 -0.94 21.48
CA GLN A 109 2.42 -1.79 22.68
C GLN A 109 1.47 -1.21 23.72
#